data_AF-E6LI63-F1
#
_entry.id   AF-E6LI63-F1
#
_cell.length_a   1.000
_cell.length_b   1.000
_cell.length_c   1.000
_cell.angle_alpha   90.00
_cell.angle_beta   90.00
_cell.angle_gamma   90.00
#
_symmetry.space_group_name_H-M   'P 1'
#
loop_
_entity.id
_entity.type
_entity.pdbx_description
1 polymer ?
#
loop_
_entity_poly.entity_id
_entity_poly.type
_entity_poly.pdbx_seq_one_letter_code
_entity_poly.pdbx_strand_id
1 'polypeptide(L)'
;MKELMDTPQFSKLAKHFLHIEDKRNYYTHDNVEILEQLILQLISGYSPDSSANILRQDPVFQAILGKKQLASQSSLSRFFDRFMEKTIHQLQALNQALVNQVRFDSQ
;
A
#
# COMPACT_ATOMS: atom_id res chain seq x y z
N MET A 1 -14.03 3.57 2.79
CA MET A 1 -13.32 2.81 1.73
C MET A 1 -12.83 3.75 0.64
N LYS A 2 -13.73 4.43 -0.09
CA LYS A 2 -13.36 5.42 -1.11
C LYS A 2 -12.50 6.57 -0.54
N GLU A 3 -12.86 7.17 0.59
CA GLU A 3 -12.08 8.27 1.21
C GLU A 3 -10.65 7.91 1.62
N LEU A 4 -10.35 6.63 1.89
CA LEU A 4 -9.04 6.19 2.38
C LEU A 4 -8.04 5.94 1.22
N MET A 5 -8.57 5.66 0.02
CA MET A 5 -7.80 5.37 -1.19
C MET A 5 -7.81 6.55 -2.19
N ASP A 6 -8.87 7.36 -2.20
CA ASP A 6 -8.96 8.59 -2.99
C ASP A 6 -8.24 9.78 -2.32
N THR A 7 -7.53 9.59 -1.20
CA THR A 7 -6.81 10.68 -0.54
C THR A 7 -5.37 10.78 -1.07
N PRO A 8 -5.01 11.85 -1.82
CA PRO A 8 -3.61 12.20 -2.10
C PRO A 8 -2.75 12.26 -0.82
N GLN A 9 -3.40 12.47 0.33
CA GLN A 9 -2.82 12.48 1.66
C GLN A 9 -2.18 11.15 2.06
N PHE A 10 -2.82 9.99 1.82
CA PHE A 10 -2.23 8.71 2.22
C PHE A 10 -0.91 8.48 1.48
N SER A 11 -0.92 8.54 0.14
CA SER A 11 0.28 8.32 -0.68
C SER A 11 1.39 9.32 -0.34
N LYS A 12 1.04 10.57 -0.04
CA LYS A 12 1.99 11.60 0.39
C LYS A 12 2.64 11.25 1.74
N LEU A 13 1.84 10.88 2.74
CA LEU A 13 2.36 10.47 4.04
C LEU A 13 3.17 9.19 3.94
N ALA A 14 2.69 8.20 3.20
CA ALA A 14 3.40 6.94 2.99
C ALA A 14 4.77 7.18 2.37
N LYS A 15 4.87 8.03 1.32
CA LYS A 15 6.17 8.42 0.73
C LYS A 15 7.07 9.21 1.68
N HIS A 16 6.49 9.97 2.61
CA HIS A 16 7.23 10.71 3.61
C HIS A 16 7.83 9.81 4.70
N PHE A 17 7.07 8.83 5.19
CA PHE A 17 7.49 7.98 6.31
C PHE A 17 8.20 6.70 5.88
N LEU A 18 7.84 6.11 4.73
CA LEU A 18 8.38 4.82 4.29
C LEU A 18 9.63 5.01 3.44
N HIS A 19 10.77 4.64 4.02
CA HIS A 19 12.04 4.57 3.33
C HIS A 19 12.53 3.12 3.31
N ILE A 20 11.87 2.32 2.48
CA ILE A 20 12.21 0.93 2.24
C ILE A 20 13.33 0.89 1.20
N GLU A 21 14.45 0.26 1.56
CA GLU A 21 15.57 0.09 0.64
C GLU A 21 15.15 -0.77 -0.54
N ASP A 22 15.28 -0.23 -1.75
CA ASP A 22 14.87 -0.91 -2.97
C ASP A 22 16.06 -1.09 -3.90
N LYS A 23 16.65 -2.29 -3.88
CA LYS A 23 17.80 -2.67 -4.72
C LYS A 23 17.40 -3.13 -6.12
N ARG A 24 16.11 -3.07 -6.47
CA ARG A 24 15.63 -3.52 -7.78
C ARG A 24 16.06 -2.53 -8.86
N ASN A 25 16.77 -3.02 -9.86
CA ASN A 25 17.14 -2.21 -11.03
C ASN A 25 15.92 -1.86 -11.91
N TYR A 26 14.93 -2.75 -11.94
CA TYR A 26 13.72 -2.57 -12.73
C TYR A 26 12.51 -3.05 -11.91
N TYR A 27 11.48 -2.22 -11.85
CA TYR A 27 10.22 -2.56 -11.20
C TYR A 27 9.04 -1.88 -11.90
N THR A 28 7.90 -2.58 -11.97
CA THR A 28 6.65 -2.05 -12.51
C THR A 28 5.82 -1.32 -11.44
N HIS A 29 6.05 -1.65 -10.17
CA HIS A 29 5.35 -1.07 -9.02
C HIS A 29 6.34 -0.66 -7.94
N ASP A 30 6.24 0.59 -7.49
CA ASP A 30 7.01 1.10 -6.35
C ASP A 30 6.47 0.54 -5.02
N ASN A 31 7.23 0.77 -3.94
CA ASN A 31 6.88 0.22 -2.62
C ASN A 31 5.59 0.78 -2.02
N VAL A 32 5.30 2.06 -2.26
CA VAL A 32 4.06 2.69 -1.80
C VAL A 32 2.89 2.18 -2.62
N GLU A 33 3.07 1.99 -3.93
CA GLU A 33 2.06 1.40 -4.79
C GLU A 33 1.67 -0.02 -4.40
N ILE A 34 2.66 -0.83 -4.02
CA ILE A 34 2.44 -2.19 -3.52
C ILE A 34 1.73 -2.15 -2.16
N LEU A 35 2.06 -1.19 -1.29
CA LEU A 35 1.41 -1.02 0.01
C LEU A 35 -0.06 -0.59 -0.13
N GLU A 36 -0.37 0.35 -1.03
CA GLU A 36 -1.75 0.77 -1.31
C GLU A 36 -2.61 -0.42 -1.71
N GLN A 37 -2.10 -1.24 -2.64
CA GLN A 37 -2.78 -2.46 -3.03
C GLN A 37 -2.96 -3.42 -1.86
N LEU A 38 -1.92 -3.65 -1.06
CA LEU A 38 -1.97 -4.55 0.10
C LEU A 38 -3.04 -4.10 1.10
N ILE A 39 -3.08 -2.81 1.44
CA ILE A 39 -4.09 -2.25 2.35
C ILE A 39 -5.48 -2.45 1.76
N LEU A 40 -5.69 -2.18 0.46
CA LEU A 40 -6.98 -2.36 -0.19
C LEU A 40 -7.45 -3.80 -0.12
N GLN A 41 -6.56 -4.75 -0.36
CA GLN A 41 -6.86 -6.19 -0.26
C GLN A 41 -7.30 -6.57 1.15
N LEU A 42 -6.52 -6.15 2.16
CA LEU A 42 -6.79 -6.47 3.57
C LEU A 42 -8.14 -5.89 4.04
N ILE A 43 -8.43 -4.63 3.76
CA ILE A 43 -9.70 -4.00 4.18
C ILE A 43 -10.91 -4.51 3.40
N SER A 44 -10.70 -5.08 2.20
CA SER A 44 -11.73 -5.73 1.41
C SER A 44 -11.98 -7.19 1.83
N GLY A 45 -11.20 -7.72 2.78
CA GLY A 45 -11.30 -9.10 3.23
C GLY A 45 -10.59 -10.13 2.32
N TYR A 46 -9.75 -9.69 1.39
CA TYR A 46 -8.97 -10.58 0.53
C TYR A 46 -7.62 -10.90 1.14
N SER A 47 -7.28 -12.19 1.19
CA SER A 47 -5.96 -12.60 1.67
C SER A 47 -4.89 -12.32 0.60
N PRO A 48 -3.80 -11.60 0.93
CA PRO A 48 -2.75 -11.22 -0.03
C PRO A 48 -2.01 -12.41 -0.66
N ASP A 49 -1.94 -13.52 0.06
CA ASP A 49 -1.27 -14.77 -0.31
C ASP A 49 -2.05 -15.67 -1.29
N SER A 50 -3.27 -15.32 -1.63
CA SER A 50 -4.12 -16.16 -2.48
C SER A 50 -4.91 -15.35 -3.50
N SER A 51 -5.13 -14.06 -3.21
CA SER A 51 -6.03 -13.23 -4.01
C SER A 51 -5.31 -12.29 -4.97
N ALA A 52 -4.05 -11.91 -4.70
CA ALA A 52 -3.38 -10.85 -5.46
C ALA A 52 -3.25 -11.11 -6.97
N ASN A 53 -3.04 -12.36 -7.38
CA ASN A 53 -2.96 -12.71 -8.80
C ASN A 53 -4.29 -12.60 -9.55
N ILE A 54 -5.41 -12.78 -8.85
CA ILE A 54 -6.78 -12.59 -9.36
C ILE A 54 -7.08 -11.09 -9.38
N LEU A 55 -6.89 -10.42 -8.24
CA LEU A 55 -7.23 -9.01 -8.05
C LEU A 55 -6.41 -8.06 -8.94
N ARG A 56 -5.20 -8.43 -9.38
CA ARG A 56 -4.45 -7.57 -10.30
C ARG A 56 -5.12 -7.34 -11.66
N GLN A 57 -6.07 -8.21 -12.02
CA GLN A 57 -6.87 -8.11 -13.25
C GLN A 57 -8.30 -7.64 -12.96
N ASP A 58 -8.63 -7.40 -11.69
CA ASP A 58 -9.96 -6.94 -11.30
C ASP A 58 -10.11 -5.45 -11.70
N PRO A 59 -11.08 -5.12 -12.56
CA PRO A 59 -11.26 -3.75 -13.05
C PRO A 59 -11.68 -2.76 -11.95
N VAL A 60 -12.34 -3.23 -10.89
CA VAL A 60 -12.71 -2.39 -9.73
C VAL A 60 -11.48 -2.02 -8.93
N PHE A 61 -10.60 -2.99 -8.63
CA PHE A 61 -9.33 -2.72 -7.93
C PHE A 61 -8.42 -1.81 -8.75
N GLN A 62 -8.34 -2.04 -10.06
CA GLN A 62 -7.60 -1.19 -11.00
C GLN A 62 -8.13 0.24 -11.03
N ALA A 63 -9.45 0.41 -11.05
CA ALA A 63 -10.09 1.72 -11.03
C ALA A 63 -9.87 2.47 -9.72
N ILE A 64 -10.01 1.79 -8.57
CA ILE A 64 -9.79 2.39 -7.24
C ILE A 64 -8.34 2.86 -7.07
N LEU A 65 -7.37 2.06 -7.54
CA LEU A 65 -5.95 2.40 -7.41
C LEU A 65 -5.40 3.24 -8.57
N GLY A 66 -6.24 3.57 -9.56
CA GLY A 66 -5.83 4.33 -10.75
C GLY A 66 -4.75 3.65 -11.59
N LYS A 67 -4.70 2.31 -11.63
CA LYS A 67 -3.60 1.53 -12.25
C LYS A 67 -4.11 0.51 -13.24
N LYS A 68 -3.45 0.40 -14.40
CA LYS A 68 -3.77 -0.59 -15.45
C LYS A 68 -3.41 -2.03 -15.09
N GLN A 69 -2.45 -2.21 -14.18
CA GLN A 69 -2.01 -3.51 -13.70
C GLN A 69 -1.57 -3.35 -12.25
N LEU A 70 -1.89 -4.34 -11.41
CA LEU A 70 -1.47 -4.35 -10.01
C LEU A 70 -0.39 -5.42 -9.77
N ALA A 71 0.25 -5.34 -8.62
CA ALA A 71 1.31 -6.24 -8.21
C ALA A 71 0.79 -7.69 -8.08
N SER A 72 1.57 -8.63 -8.59
CA SER A 72 1.32 -10.07 -8.40
C SER A 72 1.55 -10.49 -6.95
N GLN A 73 1.09 -11.68 -6.59
CA GLN A 73 1.41 -12.29 -5.29
C GLN A 73 2.92 -12.42 -5.04
N SER A 74 3.69 -12.79 -6.07
CA SER A 74 5.16 -12.84 -6.00
C SER A 74 5.80 -11.47 -5.78
N SER A 75 5.14 -10.40 -6.23
CA SER A 75 5.57 -9.03 -5.96
C SER A 75 5.26 -8.61 -4.52
N LEU A 76 4.12 -9.03 -3.96
CA LEU A 76 3.81 -8.85 -2.54
C LEU A 76 4.80 -9.62 -1.64
N SER A 77 5.11 -10.88 -1.96
CA SER A 77 6.10 -11.66 -1.22
C SER A 77 7.44 -10.94 -1.14
N ARG A 78 7.99 -10.51 -2.29
CA ARG A 78 9.25 -9.77 -2.35
C ARG A 78 9.19 -8.38 -1.73
N PHE A 79 8.00 -7.80 -1.60
CA PHE A 79 7.81 -6.56 -0.86
C PHE A 79 8.00 -6.79 0.64
N PHE A 80 7.42 -7.85 1.20
CA PHE A 80 7.65 -8.23 2.59
C PHE A 80 9.11 -8.61 2.86
N ASP A 81 9.79 -9.29 1.92
CA ASP A 81 11.22 -9.64 2.06
C ASP A 81 12.15 -8.40 2.19
N ARG A 82 11.67 -7.21 1.81
CA ARG A 82 12.42 -5.95 1.94
C ARG A 82 12.19 -5.23 3.26
N PHE A 83 11.30 -5.75 4.11
CA PHE A 83 11.03 -5.15 5.41
C PHE A 83 12.17 -5.46 6.37
N MET A 84 12.64 -4.41 7.03
CA MET A 84 13.57 -4.50 8.14
C MET A 84 12.85 -4.02 9.41
N GLU A 85 13.48 -4.18 10.58
CA GLU A 85 12.97 -3.63 11.83
C GLU A 85 12.62 -2.14 11.72
N LYS A 86 13.49 -1.34 11.07
CA LYS A 86 13.21 0.07 10.78
C LYS A 86 11.91 0.30 10.00
N THR A 87 11.54 -0.61 9.10
CA THR A 87 10.31 -0.52 8.30
C THR A 87 9.07 -0.66 9.18
N ILE A 88 9.14 -1.51 10.21
CA ILE A 88 8.05 -1.66 11.19
C ILE A 88 7.83 -0.34 11.93
N HIS A 89 8.90 0.31 12.39
CA HIS A 89 8.80 1.63 13.04
C HIS A 89 8.27 2.72 12.11
N GLN A 90 8.66 2.70 10.83
CA GLN A 90 8.13 3.63 9.83
C GLN A 90 6.63 3.41 9.58
N LEU A 91 6.17 2.16 9.52
CA LEU A 91 4.75 1.83 9.41
C LEU A 91 3.96 2.28 10.66
N GLN A 92 4.54 2.14 11.85
CA GLN A 92 3.94 2.66 13.10
C GLN A 92 3.82 4.19 13.06
N ALA A 93 4.86 4.90 12.61
CA ALA A 93 4.84 6.36 12.49
C ALA A 93 3.81 6.83 11.45
N LEU A 94 3.73 6.16 10.30
CA LEU A 94 2.70 6.40 9.28
C LEU A 94 1.29 6.22 9.87
N ASN A 95 1.04 5.11 10.57
CA ASN A 95 -0.25 4.85 11.20
C ASN A 95 -0.62 5.94 12.22
N GLN A 96 0.32 6.37 13.05
CA GLN A 96 0.09 7.45 14.00
C GLN A 96 -0.25 8.78 13.31
N ALA A 97 0.44 9.10 12.21
CA ALA A 97 0.15 10.29 11.41
C ALA A 97 -1.26 10.26 10.81
N LEU A 98 -1.69 9.09 10.29
CA LEU A 98 -3.04 8.90 9.76
C LEU A 98 -4.12 9.05 10.84
N VAL A 99 -3.92 8.45 12.02
CA VAL A 99 -4.85 8.59 13.16
C VAL A 99 -4.95 10.05 13.61
N ASN A 100 -3.82 10.76 13.65
CA ASN A 100 -3.83 12.18 14.03
C ASN A 100 -4.63 13.02 13.03
N GLN A 101 -4.49 12.79 11.72
CA GLN A 101 -5.28 13.52 10.71
C GLN A 101 -6.78 13.34 10.93
N VAL A 102 -7.25 12.10 11.08
CA VAL A 102 -8.67 11.81 11.30
C VAL A 102 -9.19 12.52 12.57
N ARG A 103 -8.37 12.60 13.63
CA ARG A 103 -8.74 13.29 14.88
C ARG A 103 -8.88 14.81 14.69
N PHE A 104 -8.02 15.43 13.88
CA PHE A 104 -8.11 16.86 13.60
C PHE A 104 -9.29 17.20 12.68
N ASP A 105 -9.61 16.33 11.72
CA ASP A 105 -10.77 16.52 10.83
C ASP A 105 -12.12 16.30 11.56
N SER A 106 -12.09 15.72 12.77
CA SER A 106 -13.26 15.47 13.62
C SER A 106 -13.54 16.58 14.65
N GLN A 107 -12.78 17.68 14.63
CA GLN A 107 -12.96 18.87 15.49
C GLN A 107 -13.46 20.06 14.68
#